data_AF-X0SGF1-F1
#
_entry.id   AF-X0SGF1-F1
#
_cell.length_a   1.000
_cell.length_b   1.000
_cell.length_c   1.000
_cell.angle_alpha   90.00
_cell.angle_beta   90.00
_cell.angle_gamma   90.00
#
_symmetry.space_group_name_H-M   'P 1'
#
loop_
_entity.id
_entity.type
_entity.pdbx_description
1 polymer ?
#
loop_
_entity_poly.entity_id
_entity_poly.type
_entity_poly.pdbx_seq_one_letter_code
_entity_poly.pdbx_strand_id
1 'polypeptide(L)' 'YLARAKDEFPYQAKKDGSCEKLDEDNRCTVYADRPLLCDVGRLAEQPDMPIGRKKWFDMNYKGCEQLQMEIV' A
#
# COMPACT_ATOMS: atom_id res chain seq x y z
N TYR A 1 11.71 -20.93 -1.96
CA TYR A 1 11.26 -19.53 -2.12
C TYR A 1 9.77 -19.31 -1.79
N LEU A 2 8.86 -20.27 -1.99
CA LEU A 2 7.42 -20.07 -1.73
C LEU A 2 6.91 -20.51 -0.33
N ALA A 3 7.73 -21.20 0.47
CA ALA A 3 7.32 -21.72 1.78
C ALA A 3 7.16 -20.65 2.89
N ARG A 4 7.51 -19.38 2.63
CA ARG A 4 7.36 -18.26 3.58
C ARG A 4 6.02 -17.52 3.46
N ALA A 5 5.25 -17.74 2.40
CA ALA A 5 3.91 -17.15 2.24
C ALA A 5 2.85 -18.11 2.83
N LYS A 6 2.97 -18.44 4.12
CA LYS A 6 2.00 -19.29 4.82
C LYS A 6 0.71 -18.56 5.20
N ASP A 7 0.62 -17.27 4.93
CA ASP A 7 -0.62 -16.52 5.05
C ASP A 7 -1.33 -16.61 3.70
N GLU A 8 -2.37 -17.43 3.65
CA GLU A 8 -3.25 -17.49 2.48
C GLU A 8 -3.72 -16.07 2.12
N PHE A 9 -3.79 -15.78 0.82
CA PHE A 9 -4.29 -14.49 0.37
C PHE A 9 -5.69 -14.29 0.97
N PRO A 10 -5.93 -13.21 1.76
CA PRO A 10 -7.06 -13.14 2.68
C PRO A 10 -8.39 -12.81 1.99
N TYR A 11 -8.41 -12.72 0.66
CA TYR A 11 -9.57 -12.32 -0.12
C TYR A 11 -9.95 -13.37 -1.16
N GLN A 12 -11.25 -13.49 -1.39
CA GLN A 12 -11.83 -14.47 -2.32
C GLN A 12 -11.97 -13.92 -3.74
N ALA A 13 -12.09 -14.82 -4.71
CA ALA A 13 -12.49 -14.49 -6.08
C ALA A 13 -14.03 -14.51 -6.21
N LYS A 14 -14.57 -13.54 -6.97
CA LYS A 14 -15.96 -13.53 -7.44
C LYS A 14 -16.15 -14.58 -8.54
N LYS A 15 -17.40 -14.83 -8.93
CA LYS A 15 -17.76 -15.82 -9.97
C LYS A 15 -17.14 -15.53 -11.34
N ASP A 16 -16.87 -14.26 -11.65
CA ASP A 16 -16.23 -13.83 -12.89
C ASP A 16 -14.68 -13.91 -12.83
N GLY A 17 -14.12 -14.39 -11.72
CA GLY A 17 -12.68 -14.49 -11.49
C GLY A 17 -12.03 -13.20 -10.98
N SER A 18 -12.78 -12.10 -10.83
CA SER A 18 -12.26 -10.87 -10.22
C SER A 18 -12.09 -11.00 -8.70
N CYS A 19 -11.21 -10.20 -8.09
CA CYS A 19 -11.08 -10.16 -6.63
C CYS A 19 -12.33 -9.56 -5.99
N GLU A 20 -12.79 -10.08 -4.84
CA GLU A 20 -13.95 -9.51 -4.11
C GLU A 20 -13.76 -8.04 -3.71
N LYS A 21 -12.50 -7.60 -3.59
CA LYS A 21 -12.13 -6.21 -3.29
C LYS A 21 -12.04 -5.31 -4.52
N LEU A 22 -12.27 -5.81 -5.74
CA LEU A 22 -12.35 -4.98 -6.95
C LEU A 22 -13.69 -4.24 -7.00
N ASP A 23 -13.64 -2.91 -7.06
CA ASP A 23 -14.82 -2.06 -7.22
C ASP A 23 -15.21 -1.83 -8.69
N GLU A 24 -16.29 -1.11 -8.91
CA GLU A 24 -16.86 -0.81 -10.23
C GLU A 24 -15.98 0.15 -11.06
N ASP A 25 -15.07 0.88 -10.41
CA ASP A 25 -14.13 1.82 -11.03
C ASP A 25 -12.77 1.15 -11.36
N ASN A 26 -12.68 -0.18 -11.26
CA ASN A 26 -11.44 -0.97 -11.39
C ASN A 26 -10.35 -0.59 -10.36
N ARG A 27 -10.74 -0.23 -9.14
CA ARG A 27 -9.82 0.01 -8.02
C ARG A 27 -9.94 -1.09 -6.97
N CYS A 28 -8.89 -1.24 -6.18
CA CYS A 28 -8.86 -2.21 -5.09
C CYS A 28 -9.28 -1.52 -3.78
N THR A 29 -10.38 -1.97 -3.19
CA THR A 29 -10.93 -1.37 -1.96
C THR A 29 -10.09 -1.64 -0.72
N VAL A 30 -9.13 -2.59 -0.77
CA VAL A 30 -8.16 -2.82 0.33
C VAL A 30 -7.38 -1.55 0.67
N TYR A 31 -7.16 -0.67 -0.32
CA TYR A 31 -6.47 0.60 -0.10
C TYR A 31 -7.24 1.53 0.84
N ALA A 32 -8.57 1.41 0.93
CA ALA A 32 -9.40 2.25 1.82
C ALA A 32 -9.22 1.90 3.30
N ASP A 33 -8.99 0.61 3.60
CA ASP A 33 -8.88 0.10 4.97
C ASP A 33 -7.43 0.14 5.51
N ARG A 34 -6.51 0.78 4.78
CA ARG A 34 -5.11 0.85 5.20
C ARG A 34 -5.00 1.61 6.52
N PRO A 35 -4.25 1.07 7.51
CA PRO A 35 -3.85 1.83 8.68
C PRO A 35 -3.17 3.13 8.25
N LEU A 36 -3.36 4.21 9.01
CA LEU A 36 -2.83 5.53 8.67
C LEU A 36 -1.32 5.50 8.35
N LEU A 37 -0.54 4.73 9.11
CA LEU A 37 0.90 4.57 8.89
C LEU A 37 1.25 3.98 7.50
N CYS A 38 0.37 3.13 6.95
CA CYS A 38 0.55 2.48 5.64
C CYS A 38 -0.07 3.29 4.49
N ASP A 39 -0.79 4.38 4.79
CA ASP A 39 -1.34 5.30 3.81
C ASP A 39 -0.51 6.58 3.77
N VAL A 40 0.51 6.56 2.91
CA VAL A 40 1.42 7.68 2.72
C VAL A 40 0.72 8.97 2.28
N GLY A 41 -0.45 8.88 1.63
CA GLY A 41 -1.21 10.06 1.22
C GLY A 41 -1.92 10.70 2.40
N ARG A 42 -2.70 9.91 3.14
CA ARG A 42 -3.42 10.38 4.33
C ARG A 42 -2.49 10.82 5.44
N LEU A 43 -1.34 10.16 5.61
CA LEU A 43 -0.33 10.56 6.59
C LEU A 43 0.27 11.94 6.26
N ALA A 44 0.47 12.24 4.98
CA ALA A 44 0.98 13.54 4.52
C ALA A 44 0.00 14.71 4.76
N GLU A 45 -1.28 14.40 4.98
CA GLU A 45 -2.36 15.36 5.18
C GLU A 45 -2.67 15.58 6.67
N GLN A 46 -2.00 14.87 7.58
CA GLN A 46 -2.22 15.06 9.01
C GLN A 46 -1.76 16.43 9.48
N PRO A 47 -2.50 17.09 10.37
CA PRO A 47 -2.20 18.44 10.82
C PRO A 47 -0.91 18.55 11.65
N ASP A 48 -0.48 17.45 12.27
CA ASP A 48 0.76 17.32 13.03
C ASP A 48 1.96 16.88 12.17
N MET A 49 1.77 16.71 10.85
CA MET A 49 2.84 16.34 9.95
C MET A 49 3.87 17.48 9.84
N PRO A 50 5.13 17.29 10.29
CA PRO A 50 6.10 18.38 10.39
C PRO A 50 6.70 18.79 9.04
N ILE A 51 6.34 18.11 7.96
CA ILE A 51 6.88 18.33 6.62
C ILE A 51 5.75 18.41 5.59
N GLY A 52 5.92 19.27 4.59
CA GLY A 52 4.95 19.40 3.50
C GLY A 52 4.88 18.15 2.62
N ARG A 53 3.70 17.95 2.00
CA ARG A 53 3.37 16.82 1.13
C ARG A 53 4.50 16.43 0.19
N LYS A 54 4.99 17.37 -0.64
CA LYS A 54 6.04 17.08 -1.63
C LYS A 54 7.27 16.43 -0.99
N LYS A 55 7.76 16.99 0.13
CA LYS A 55 8.95 16.49 0.83
C LYS A 55 8.72 15.08 1.39
N TRP A 56 7.53 14.82 1.93
CA TRP A 56 7.16 13.49 2.42
C TRP A 56 7.16 12.44 1.30
N PHE A 57 6.55 12.74 0.15
CA PHE A 57 6.55 11.83 -1.00
C PHE A 57 7.96 11.60 -1.55
N ASP A 58 8.78 12.65 -1.65
CA ASP A 58 10.19 12.53 -2.09
C ASP A 58 11.00 11.63 -1.12
N MET A 59 10.75 11.72 0.19
CA MET A 59 11.42 10.87 1.20
C MET A 59 10.97 9.42 1.11
N ASN A 60 9.67 9.15 0.92
CA ASN A 60 9.17 7.78 0.75
C ASN A 60 9.76 7.13 -0.49
N TYR A 61 9.81 7.86 -1.61
CA TYR A 61 10.44 7.38 -2.86
C TYR A 61 11.90 6.96 -2.63
N LYS A 62 12.71 7.83 -2.02
CA LYS A 62 14.12 7.54 -1.72
C LYS A 62 14.29 6.36 -0.76
N GLY A 63 13.40 6.25 0.24
CA GLY A 63 13.39 5.10 1.15
C GLY A 63 13.14 3.79 0.41
N CYS A 64 12.19 3.77 -0.52
CA CYS A 64 11.94 2.61 -1.38
C CYS A 64 13.14 2.26 -2.26
N GLU A 65 13.82 3.26 -2.86
CA GLU A 65 15.04 3.02 -3.65
C GLU A 65 16.14 2.36 -2.80
N GLN A 66 16.35 2.85 -1.57
CA GLN A 66 17.34 2.27 -0.66
C GLN A 66 17.01 0.83 -0.29
N LEU A 67 15.78 0.56 0.13
CA LEU A 67 15.34 -0.80 0.51
C LEU A 67 15.46 -1.79 -0.66
N GLN A 68 15.23 -1.35 -1.91
CA GLN A 68 15.40 -2.21 -3.07
C GLN A 68 16.87 -2.52 -3.39
N MET A 69 17.78 -1.58 -3.14
CA MET A 69 19.22 -1.80 -3.31
C MET A 69 19.81 -2.73 -2.22
N GLU A 70 19.23 -2.75 -1.02
CA GLU A 70 19.64 -3.64 0.08
C GLU A 70 19.18 -5.10 -0.09
N ILE A 71 18.32 -5.38 -1.08
CA ILE A 71 17.86 -6.74 -1.44
C ILE A 71 18.81 -7.40 -2.47
N VAL A 72 19.89 -6.72 -2.88
CA VAL A 72 20.94 -7.23 -3.80
C VAL A 72 22.10 -7.87 -3.04
#